data_AF-A0A8H7VQJ4-F1
#
_entry.id   AF-A0A8H7VQJ4-F1
#
_cell.length_a   1.000
_cell.length_b   1.000
_cell.length_c   1.000
_cell.angle_alpha   90.00
_cell.angle_beta   90.00
_cell.angle_gamma   90.00
#
_symmetry.space_group_name_H-M   'P 1'
#
loop_
_entity.id
_entity.type
_entity.pdbx_description
1 polymer ?
#
loop_
_entity_poly.entity_id
_entity_poly.type
_entity_poly.pdbx_seq_one_letter_code
_entity_poly.pdbx_strand_id
1 'polypeptide(L)'
;MNGTLDLSDNSKNSQLSKFSVEVQKEIKYLFPPPTVTTPPIDQKYAEIQQKIQHTSNDNGRYYKRYLEKLDMFKTGAIIFGYFHFRGQVLKNPNKEGLLPKNLVHPFKTKEKYGTTKKLYVIILELMLYDDYIFDQKTSKLLSEADYVVKVWGGPLFETLFRGSGTILHWGDTVAENIKATGHNIKIDLRIISCLDNEKMAPNFATGEVAKDIWISKFYKDKLKTVLSRKMDLNQFIVRKLSKII
;
A
#
# COMPACT_ATOMS: atom_id res chain seq x y z
N MET A 1 27.65 -20.16 3.15
CA MET A 1 27.15 -19.03 2.33
C MET A 1 26.04 -19.58 1.45
N ASN A 2 24.88 -18.92 1.37
CA ASN A 2 23.70 -19.46 0.68
C ASN A 2 23.77 -19.31 -0.86
N GLY A 3 24.96 -19.14 -1.45
CA GLY A 3 25.16 -19.04 -2.90
C GLY A 3 24.62 -17.79 -3.59
N THR A 4 23.77 -16.98 -2.93
CA THR A 4 23.18 -15.77 -3.51
C THR A 4 24.04 -14.54 -3.18
N LEU A 5 24.42 -13.78 -4.22
CA LEU A 5 25.13 -12.51 -4.13
C LEU A 5 24.14 -11.34 -4.31
N ASP A 6 23.99 -10.50 -3.30
CA ASP A 6 23.18 -9.27 -3.39
C ASP A 6 24.00 -8.11 -3.98
N LEU A 7 23.67 -7.73 -5.21
CA LEU A 7 24.35 -6.66 -5.95
C LEU A 7 23.81 -5.26 -5.64
N SER A 8 22.71 -5.16 -4.88
CA SER A 8 22.08 -3.88 -4.55
C SER A 8 22.68 -3.19 -3.31
N ASP A 9 23.37 -3.95 -2.45
CA ASP A 9 23.97 -3.44 -1.22
C ASP A 9 25.32 -2.75 -1.46
N ASN A 10 25.34 -1.43 -1.28
CA ASN A 10 26.53 -0.58 -1.37
C ASN A 10 27.16 -0.25 0.00
N SER A 11 26.78 -0.95 1.07
CA SER A 11 27.34 -0.72 2.40
C SER A 11 28.81 -1.17 2.49
N LYS A 12 29.55 -0.62 3.47
CA LYS A 12 30.97 -0.98 3.72
C LYS A 12 31.16 -2.47 4.05
N ASN A 13 30.10 -3.15 4.47
CA ASN A 13 30.11 -4.56 4.87
C ASN A 13 29.37 -5.45 3.85
N SER A 14 29.10 -4.95 2.65
CA SER A 14 28.35 -5.71 1.65
C SER A 14 29.11 -6.95 1.21
N GLN A 15 28.42 -7.94 0.66
CA GLN A 15 29.05 -9.16 0.14
C GLN A 15 30.05 -8.83 -0.99
N LEU A 16 29.79 -7.77 -1.76
CA LEU A 16 30.67 -7.24 -2.79
C LEU A 16 32.01 -6.75 -2.24
N SER A 17 32.04 -6.21 -1.02
CA SER A 17 33.27 -5.70 -0.39
C SER A 17 34.34 -6.77 -0.14
N LYS A 18 33.95 -8.06 -0.18
CA LYS A 18 34.86 -9.21 -0.02
C LYS A 18 35.66 -9.54 -1.28
N PHE A 19 35.27 -9.01 -2.43
CA PHE A 19 35.98 -9.18 -3.69
C PHE A 19 37.02 -8.07 -3.89
N SER A 20 38.02 -8.33 -4.74
CA SER A 20 38.97 -7.28 -5.12
C SER A 20 38.27 -6.13 -5.86
N VAL A 21 38.89 -4.95 -5.87
CA VAL A 21 38.33 -3.75 -6.51
C VAL A 21 38.09 -3.98 -8.01
N GLU A 22 38.94 -4.76 -8.66
CA GLU A 22 38.83 -5.12 -10.09
C GLU A 22 37.60 -5.99 -10.35
N VAL A 23 37.39 -7.03 -9.54
CA VAL A 23 36.22 -7.91 -9.64
C VAL A 23 34.94 -7.15 -9.31
N GLN A 24 34.96 -6.25 -8.33
CA GLN A 24 33.81 -5.38 -8.04
C GLN A 24 33.46 -4.48 -9.24
N LYS A 25 34.46 -3.94 -9.95
CA LYS A 25 34.24 -3.14 -11.16
C LYS A 25 33.67 -3.98 -12.29
N GLU A 26 34.20 -5.17 -12.51
CA GLU A 26 33.73 -6.09 -13.54
C GLU A 26 32.29 -6.54 -13.28
N ILE A 27 31.95 -6.89 -12.03
CA ILE A 27 30.58 -7.23 -11.64
C ILE A 27 29.64 -6.04 -11.89
N LYS A 28 30.02 -4.82 -11.49
CA LYS A 28 29.22 -3.61 -11.74
C LYS A 28 29.07 -3.29 -13.23
N TYR A 29 30.04 -3.66 -14.05
CA TYR A 29 29.99 -3.49 -15.50
C TYR A 29 29.07 -4.53 -16.16
N LEU A 30 29.14 -5.79 -15.74
CA LEU A 30 28.29 -6.88 -16.25
C LEU A 30 26.84 -6.77 -15.78
N PHE A 31 26.63 -6.24 -14.57
CA PHE A 31 25.33 -6.02 -13.96
C PHE A 31 25.18 -4.55 -13.59
N PRO A 32 25.05 -3.65 -14.58
CA PRO A 32 24.79 -2.25 -14.29
C PRO A 32 23.50 -2.16 -13.47
N PRO A 33 23.42 -1.24 -12.48
CA PRO A 33 22.19 -1.02 -11.75
C PRO A 33 21.07 -0.82 -12.77
N PRO A 34 19.91 -1.48 -12.63
CA PRO A 34 18.81 -1.26 -13.56
C PRO A 34 18.55 0.23 -13.59
N THR A 35 18.73 0.85 -14.76
CA THR A 35 18.35 2.23 -14.98
C THR A 35 16.84 2.23 -14.92
N VAL A 36 16.28 2.42 -13.73
CA VAL A 36 14.85 2.59 -13.55
C VAL A 36 14.53 3.98 -14.11
N THR A 37 14.45 4.08 -15.43
CA THR A 37 13.90 5.22 -16.16
C THR A 37 12.39 5.19 -16.01
N THR A 38 11.90 5.17 -14.78
CA THR A 38 10.52 5.58 -14.57
C THR A 38 10.55 7.08 -14.79
N PRO A 39 9.84 7.63 -15.78
CA PRO A 39 9.83 9.06 -16.00
C PRO A 39 9.47 9.76 -14.69
N PRO A 40 10.07 10.92 -14.38
CA PRO A 40 9.68 11.70 -13.22
C PRO A 40 8.16 11.84 -13.20
N ILE A 41 7.55 11.68 -12.03
CA ILE A 41 6.08 11.76 -11.88
C ILE A 41 5.51 13.06 -12.45
N ASP A 42 6.30 14.13 -12.42
CA ASP A 42 5.95 15.42 -13.02
C ASP A 42 5.82 15.35 -14.54
N GLN A 43 6.70 14.60 -15.22
CA GLN A 43 6.63 14.37 -16.65
C GLN A 43 5.40 13.52 -17.01
N LYS A 44 5.21 12.38 -16.33
CA LYS A 44 4.00 11.54 -16.50
C LYS A 44 2.72 12.35 -16.30
N TYR A 45 2.70 13.18 -15.27
CA TYR A 45 1.56 14.04 -14.99
C TYR A 45 1.31 15.06 -16.12
N ALA A 46 2.35 15.69 -16.66
CA ALA A 46 2.23 16.62 -17.78
C ALA A 46 1.68 15.92 -19.04
N GLU A 47 2.15 14.71 -19.33
CA GLU A 47 1.65 13.89 -20.45
C GLU A 47 0.16 13.55 -20.28
N ILE A 48 -0.26 13.17 -19.07
CA ILE A 48 -1.66 12.88 -18.74
C ILE A 48 -2.51 14.15 -18.86
N GLN A 49 -2.02 15.30 -18.36
CA GLN A 49 -2.71 16.58 -18.48
C GLN A 49 -2.96 16.94 -19.94
N GLN A 50 -1.95 16.85 -20.80
CA GLN A 50 -2.09 17.12 -22.23
C GLN A 50 -3.10 16.17 -22.87
N LYS A 51 -3.00 14.86 -22.61
CA LYS A 51 -3.95 13.90 -23.17
C LYS A 51 -5.39 14.19 -22.75
N ILE A 52 -5.63 14.46 -21.46
CA ILE A 52 -6.97 14.78 -20.95
C ILE A 52 -7.56 16.02 -21.62
N GLN A 53 -6.75 17.07 -21.85
CA GLN A 53 -7.21 18.30 -22.50
C GLN A 53 -7.70 18.07 -23.94
N HIS A 54 -7.21 17.03 -24.61
CA HIS A 54 -7.57 16.70 -25.98
C HIS A 54 -8.66 15.61 -26.09
N THR A 55 -9.09 15.00 -24.99
CA THR A 55 -10.11 13.94 -25.01
C THR A 55 -11.51 14.53 -24.90
N SER A 56 -12.38 14.27 -25.88
CA SER A 56 -13.78 14.73 -25.93
C SER A 56 -14.78 13.81 -25.18
N ASN A 57 -14.30 12.97 -24.25
CA ASN A 57 -15.11 11.95 -23.57
C ASN A 57 -15.98 12.55 -22.45
N ASP A 58 -17.21 12.04 -22.27
CA ASP A 58 -18.13 12.32 -21.15
C ASP A 58 -17.49 12.19 -19.76
N ASN A 59 -16.42 11.38 -19.64
CA ASN A 59 -15.62 11.26 -18.43
C ASN A 59 -14.80 12.53 -18.08
N GLY A 60 -14.77 13.53 -18.96
CA GLY A 60 -14.05 14.80 -18.78
C GLY A 60 -14.31 15.48 -17.44
N ARG A 61 -15.53 15.34 -16.89
CA ARG A 61 -15.87 15.89 -15.56
C ARG A 61 -15.05 15.27 -14.43
N TYR A 62 -14.79 13.96 -14.47
CA TYR A 62 -14.03 13.28 -13.43
C TYR A 62 -12.54 13.62 -13.52
N TYR A 63 -11.98 13.58 -14.73
CA TYR A 63 -10.61 14.01 -14.98
C TYR A 63 -10.36 15.43 -14.49
N LYS A 64 -11.26 16.36 -14.82
CA LYS A 64 -11.18 17.75 -14.37
C LYS A 64 -11.14 17.86 -12.84
N ARG A 65 -12.01 17.15 -12.11
CA ARG A 65 -12.00 17.16 -10.63
C ARG A 65 -10.69 16.63 -10.02
N TYR A 66 -10.11 15.59 -10.62
CA TYR A 66 -8.83 15.05 -10.14
C TYR A 66 -7.65 15.97 -10.47
N LEU A 67 -7.65 16.58 -11.66
CA LEU A 67 -6.68 17.60 -12.03
C LEU A 67 -6.78 18.84 -11.14
N GLU A 68 -7.98 19.32 -10.85
CA GLU A 68 -8.22 20.43 -9.91
C GLU A 68 -7.64 20.12 -8.52
N LYS A 69 -7.88 18.91 -7.99
CA LYS A 69 -7.27 18.48 -6.72
C LYS A 69 -5.74 18.46 -6.80
N LEU A 70 -5.17 17.99 -7.91
CA LEU A 70 -3.73 17.95 -8.12
C LEU A 70 -3.10 19.35 -8.24
N ASP A 71 -3.77 20.28 -8.91
CA ASP A 71 -3.33 21.68 -9.01
C ASP A 71 -3.49 22.43 -7.68
N MET A 72 -4.48 22.08 -6.84
CA MET A 72 -4.55 22.56 -5.46
C MET A 72 -3.31 22.15 -4.64
N PHE A 73 -2.76 20.94 -4.89
CA PHE A 73 -1.51 20.54 -4.24
C PHE A 73 -0.29 21.31 -4.75
N LYS A 74 -0.28 21.75 -6.02
CA LYS A 74 0.80 22.58 -6.56
C LYS A 74 0.78 24.00 -6.00
N THR A 75 -0.40 24.58 -5.81
CA THR A 75 -0.57 25.96 -5.33
C THR A 75 -0.43 26.11 -3.81
N GLY A 76 -0.22 25.02 -3.08
CA GLY A 76 -0.14 25.04 -1.60
C GLY A 76 -1.47 25.30 -0.91
N ALA A 77 -2.58 25.31 -1.66
CA ALA A 77 -3.93 25.45 -1.13
C ALA A 77 -4.38 24.12 -0.50
N ILE A 78 -3.95 23.87 0.74
CA ILE A 78 -4.33 22.68 1.50
C ILE A 78 -5.76 22.87 2.03
N ILE A 79 -6.76 22.45 1.26
CA ILE A 79 -8.05 22.09 1.85
C ILE A 79 -7.91 20.66 2.34
N PHE A 80 -8.09 20.44 3.65
CA PHE A 80 -8.11 19.12 4.29
C PHE A 80 -9.25 18.26 3.74
N GLY A 81 -9.04 17.67 2.56
CA GLY A 81 -9.86 16.61 2.00
C GLY A 81 -9.41 15.28 2.57
N TYR A 82 -9.97 14.88 3.72
CA TYR A 82 -9.86 13.51 4.21
C TYR A 82 -10.29 12.54 3.10
N PHE A 83 -9.40 11.63 2.70
CA PHE A 83 -9.84 10.36 2.11
C PHE A 83 -10.61 9.62 3.21
N HIS A 84 -11.91 9.85 3.26
CA HIS A 84 -12.80 9.14 4.16
C HIS A 84 -13.08 7.77 3.54
N PHE A 85 -12.23 6.79 3.87
CA PHE A 85 -12.69 5.40 3.88
C PHE A 85 -13.88 5.39 4.85
N ARG A 86 -15.10 5.30 4.35
CA ARG A 86 -16.32 5.34 5.16
C ARG A 86 -16.49 4.02 5.92
N GLY A 87 -15.52 3.66 6.74
CA GLY A 87 -15.74 2.79 7.90
C GLY A 87 -16.43 3.65 8.95
N GLN A 88 -17.74 3.48 9.11
CA GLN A 88 -18.47 4.12 10.20
C GLN A 88 -17.83 3.70 11.53
N VAL A 89 -17.09 4.61 12.14
CA VAL A 89 -16.86 4.62 13.58
C VAL A 89 -17.97 5.50 14.12
N LEU A 90 -18.95 4.88 14.76
CA LEU A 90 -19.92 5.57 15.60
C LEU A 90 -19.13 6.39 16.62
N LYS A 91 -19.12 7.72 16.46
CA LYS A 91 -18.64 8.63 17.49
C LYS A 91 -19.66 8.56 18.63
N ASN A 92 -19.25 7.97 19.75
CA ASN A 92 -19.96 8.11 21.01
C ASN A 92 -19.59 9.48 21.61
N PRO A 93 -20.54 10.43 21.75
CA PRO A 93 -20.23 11.80 22.15
C PRO A 93 -19.81 11.98 23.62
N ASN A 94 -19.74 10.93 24.43
CA ASN A 94 -19.56 11.05 25.89
C ASN A 94 -18.23 10.54 26.46
N LYS A 95 -17.12 10.54 25.71
CA LYS A 95 -15.80 10.23 26.27
C LYS A 95 -14.71 11.20 25.81
N GLU A 96 -14.71 12.40 26.39
CA GLU A 96 -13.50 13.22 26.47
C GLU A 96 -12.61 12.67 27.59
N GLY A 97 -11.70 11.76 27.21
CA GLY A 97 -10.66 11.24 28.09
C GLY A 97 -9.29 11.46 27.44
N LEU A 98 -8.39 12.13 28.16
CA LEU A 98 -7.07 12.56 27.75
C LEU A 98 -6.28 11.47 26.98
N LEU A 99 -5.94 11.76 25.72
CA LEU A 99 -4.84 11.09 25.03
C LEU A 99 -3.53 11.88 25.29
N PRO A 100 -2.42 11.21 25.61
CA PRO A 100 -1.15 11.87 25.89
C PRO A 100 -0.60 12.55 24.63
N LYS A 101 -0.34 13.86 24.74
CA LYS A 101 0.08 14.77 23.65
C LYS A 101 1.48 14.49 23.05
N ASN A 102 2.19 13.45 23.48
CA ASN A 102 3.64 13.31 23.22
C ASN A 102 4.02 12.15 22.28
N LEU A 103 3.11 11.64 21.44
CA LEU A 103 3.42 10.56 20.49
C LEU A 103 2.98 10.86 19.05
N VAL A 104 3.00 12.14 18.67
CA VAL A 104 2.90 12.54 17.26
C VAL A 104 4.29 13.03 16.83
N HIS A 105 5.15 12.10 16.39
CA HIS A 105 6.29 12.50 15.60
C HIS A 105 5.76 13.23 14.36
N PRO A 106 6.23 14.46 14.08
CA PRO A 106 5.87 15.16 12.86
C PRO A 106 6.48 14.40 11.69
N PHE A 107 5.71 13.46 11.11
CA PHE A 107 6.01 12.90 9.80
C PHE A 107 6.18 14.07 8.84
N LYS A 108 7.39 14.22 8.28
CA LYS A 108 7.77 15.30 7.38
C LYS A 108 6.70 15.49 6.30
N THR A 109 6.01 16.63 6.34
CA THR A 109 4.85 16.92 5.50
C THR A 109 5.13 16.77 4.01
N LYS A 110 6.36 17.13 3.57
CA LYS A 110 6.84 16.95 2.17
C LYS A 110 6.69 15.53 1.61
N GLU A 111 6.90 14.51 2.44
CA GLU A 111 6.89 13.10 2.00
C GLU A 111 5.46 12.60 1.76
N LYS A 112 4.51 13.05 2.58
CA LYS A 112 3.07 12.74 2.40
C LYS A 112 2.52 13.28 1.08
N TYR A 113 2.94 14.47 0.65
CA TYR A 113 2.48 15.06 -0.62
C TYR A 113 2.94 14.25 -1.84
N GLY A 114 4.18 13.76 -1.83
CA GLY A 114 4.70 12.93 -2.91
C GLY A 114 3.86 11.67 -3.11
N THR A 115 3.49 11.00 -2.02
CA THR A 115 2.68 9.78 -2.04
C THR A 115 1.25 10.01 -2.52
N THR A 116 0.58 11.03 -1.99
CA THR A 116 -0.79 11.36 -2.43
C THR A 116 -0.82 11.75 -3.91
N LYS A 117 0.15 12.53 -4.39
CA LYS A 117 0.27 12.89 -5.81
C LYS A 117 0.47 11.65 -6.68
N LYS A 118 1.35 10.73 -6.29
CA LYS A 118 1.56 9.44 -6.98
C LYS A 118 0.26 8.66 -7.12
N LEU A 119 -0.51 8.50 -6.04
CA LEU A 119 -1.79 7.79 -6.07
C LEU A 119 -2.77 8.40 -7.06
N TYR A 120 -2.91 9.73 -7.07
CA TYR A 120 -3.79 10.39 -8.02
C TYR A 120 -3.32 10.22 -9.47
N VAL A 121 -2.01 10.28 -9.73
CA VAL A 121 -1.46 10.03 -11.06
C VAL A 121 -1.79 8.60 -11.51
N ILE A 122 -1.64 7.61 -10.65
CA ILE A 122 -1.97 6.21 -10.97
C ILE A 122 -3.47 6.04 -11.26
N ILE A 123 -4.34 6.66 -10.46
CA ILE A 123 -5.78 6.64 -10.71
C ILE A 123 -6.10 7.27 -12.07
N LEU A 124 -5.47 8.39 -12.40
CA LEU A 124 -5.64 9.04 -13.70
C LEU A 124 -5.14 8.17 -14.86
N GLU A 125 -3.99 7.50 -14.69
CA GLU A 125 -3.47 6.54 -15.68
C GLU A 125 -4.48 5.40 -15.89
N LEU A 126 -4.98 4.79 -14.82
CA LEU A 126 -6.00 3.72 -14.90
C LEU A 126 -7.26 4.21 -15.60
N MET A 127 -7.75 5.41 -15.29
CA MET A 127 -8.92 5.95 -15.96
C MET A 127 -8.69 6.18 -17.45
N LEU A 128 -7.49 6.66 -17.81
CA LEU A 128 -7.16 7.04 -19.19
C LEU A 128 -6.89 5.83 -20.09
N TYR A 129 -6.22 4.79 -19.57
CA TYR A 129 -5.78 3.64 -20.36
C TYR A 129 -6.61 2.38 -20.12
N ASP A 130 -7.26 2.26 -18.95
CA ASP A 130 -8.07 1.11 -18.53
C ASP A 130 -9.51 1.54 -18.22
N ASP A 131 -10.10 2.36 -19.10
CA ASP A 131 -11.42 2.95 -18.92
C ASP A 131 -12.53 1.90 -18.72
N TYR A 132 -12.38 0.72 -19.32
CA TYR A 132 -13.26 -0.44 -19.17
C TYR A 132 -13.45 -0.90 -17.71
N ILE A 133 -12.49 -0.60 -16.82
CA ILE A 133 -12.62 -0.87 -15.37
C ILE A 133 -13.71 0.02 -14.76
N PHE A 134 -13.87 1.23 -15.28
CA PHE A 134 -14.81 2.25 -14.79
C PHE A 134 -16.10 2.33 -15.60
N ASP A 135 -16.15 1.72 -16.78
CA ASP A 135 -17.36 1.62 -17.59
C ASP A 135 -18.43 0.76 -16.91
N GLN A 136 -19.67 1.24 -16.82
CA GLN A 136 -20.74 0.59 -16.05
C GLN A 136 -21.13 -0.78 -16.61
N LYS A 137 -20.97 -1.02 -17.92
CA LYS A 137 -21.32 -2.31 -18.53
C LYS A 137 -20.19 -3.30 -18.35
N THR A 138 -18.96 -2.88 -18.62
CA THR A 138 -17.78 -3.73 -18.61
C THR A 138 -17.30 -4.05 -17.19
N SER A 139 -17.38 -3.08 -16.26
CA SER A 139 -17.09 -3.26 -14.83
C SER A 139 -17.90 -4.38 -14.15
N LYS A 140 -19.10 -4.69 -14.67
CA LYS A 140 -19.92 -5.79 -14.17
C LYS A 140 -19.34 -7.16 -14.52
N LEU A 141 -18.61 -7.27 -15.63
CA LEU A 141 -17.94 -8.50 -16.07
C LEU A 141 -16.67 -8.80 -15.25
N LEU A 142 -16.10 -7.80 -14.60
CA LEU A 142 -14.91 -7.96 -13.75
C LEU A 142 -15.26 -8.63 -12.42
N SER A 143 -14.50 -9.64 -12.04
CA SER A 143 -14.59 -10.28 -10.72
C SER A 143 -13.98 -9.39 -9.63
N GLU A 144 -14.20 -9.74 -8.36
CA GLU A 144 -13.52 -9.07 -7.23
C GLU A 144 -11.98 -9.23 -7.33
N ALA A 145 -11.51 -10.40 -7.77
CA ALA A 145 -10.09 -10.67 -8.01
C ALA A 145 -9.52 -9.80 -9.14
N ASP A 146 -10.31 -9.51 -10.18
CA ASP A 146 -9.90 -8.58 -11.24
C ASP A 146 -9.62 -7.19 -10.66
N TYR A 147 -10.46 -6.67 -9.77
CA TYR A 147 -10.22 -5.37 -9.12
C TYR A 147 -9.00 -5.41 -8.20
N VAL A 148 -8.78 -6.53 -7.51
CA VAL A 148 -7.57 -6.70 -6.71
C VAL A 148 -6.34 -6.58 -7.61
N VAL A 149 -6.28 -7.28 -8.74
CA VAL A 149 -5.09 -7.25 -9.60
C VAL A 149 -4.95 -5.93 -10.36
N LYS A 150 -6.04 -5.45 -10.96
CA LYS A 150 -6.05 -4.33 -11.91
C LYS A 150 -6.15 -2.95 -11.27
N VAL A 151 -6.51 -2.86 -9.99
CA VAL A 151 -6.68 -1.57 -9.30
C VAL A 151 -5.94 -1.57 -7.98
N TRP A 152 -6.31 -2.45 -7.05
CA TRP A 152 -5.86 -2.35 -5.67
C TRP A 152 -4.43 -2.83 -5.47
N GLY A 153 -4.17 -4.11 -5.72
CA GLY A 153 -2.91 -4.79 -5.50
C GLY A 153 -1.77 -4.15 -6.25
N GLY A 154 -1.65 -4.40 -7.56
CA GLY A 154 -0.51 -3.93 -8.34
C GLY A 154 -0.42 -2.41 -8.44
N PRO A 155 -1.42 -1.72 -9.02
CA PRO A 155 -1.26 -0.30 -9.31
C PRO A 155 -1.18 0.57 -8.07
N LEU A 156 -2.11 0.42 -7.12
CA LEU A 156 -2.20 1.34 -5.98
C LEU A 156 -1.32 0.93 -4.80
N PHE A 157 -1.55 -0.26 -4.24
CA PHE A 157 -0.92 -0.66 -3.00
C PHE A 157 0.55 -1.03 -3.18
N GLU A 158 0.93 -1.84 -4.19
CA GLU A 158 2.35 -2.15 -4.42
C GLU A 158 3.15 -0.88 -4.74
N THR A 159 2.57 0.09 -5.45
CA THR A 159 3.25 1.37 -5.68
C THR A 159 3.35 2.21 -4.41
N LEU A 160 2.33 2.18 -3.55
CA LEU A 160 2.30 2.91 -2.29
C LEU A 160 3.35 2.39 -1.30
N PHE A 161 3.51 1.07 -1.23
CA PHE A 161 4.41 0.37 -0.31
C PHE A 161 5.75 0.01 -0.95
N ARG A 162 6.03 0.48 -2.16
CA ARG A 162 7.31 0.25 -2.82
C ARG A 162 8.43 0.92 -2.02
N GLY A 163 9.42 0.12 -1.60
CA GLY A 163 10.59 0.60 -0.87
C GLY A 163 10.34 0.98 0.59
N SER A 164 9.14 0.74 1.14
CA SER A 164 8.87 0.95 2.57
C SER A 164 9.38 -0.18 3.47
N GLY A 165 9.92 -1.26 2.91
CA GLY A 165 10.27 -2.46 3.67
C GLY A 165 9.05 -3.23 4.17
N THR A 166 7.87 -3.04 3.56
CA THR A 166 6.68 -3.82 3.87
C THR A 166 6.35 -4.77 2.71
N ILE A 167 5.92 -5.98 3.04
CA ILE A 167 5.43 -6.97 2.09
C ILE A 167 3.90 -6.99 2.13
N LEU A 168 3.29 -6.97 0.96
CA LEU A 168 1.85 -7.16 0.79
C LEU A 168 1.58 -8.60 0.38
N HIS A 169 0.67 -9.26 1.08
CA HIS A 169 0.14 -10.55 0.69
C HIS A 169 -1.32 -10.41 0.32
N TRP A 170 -1.63 -10.74 -0.94
CA TRP A 170 -2.98 -10.72 -1.49
C TRP A 170 -3.57 -12.13 -1.59
N GLY A 171 -4.91 -12.20 -1.56
CA GLY A 171 -5.69 -13.42 -1.75
C GLY A 171 -6.11 -14.08 -0.45
N ASP A 172 -6.54 -15.34 -0.52
CA ASP A 172 -7.09 -16.13 0.58
C ASP A 172 -6.04 -16.56 1.61
N THR A 173 -5.43 -15.59 2.27
CA THR A 173 -4.26 -15.84 3.12
C THR A 173 -4.65 -16.02 4.57
N VAL A 174 -4.09 -17.06 5.21
CA VAL A 174 -4.30 -17.34 6.64
C VAL A 174 -3.03 -16.99 7.40
N ALA A 175 -3.16 -16.10 8.38
CA ALA A 175 -2.04 -15.69 9.23
C ALA A 175 -1.52 -16.85 10.07
N GLU A 176 -0.20 -16.92 10.26
CA GLU A 176 0.45 -18.04 10.95
C GLU A 176 -0.02 -18.20 12.39
N ASN A 177 -0.27 -17.09 13.08
CA ASN A 177 -0.84 -17.09 14.42
C ASN A 177 -2.26 -17.68 14.45
N ILE A 178 -3.06 -17.45 13.41
CA ILE A 178 -4.39 -18.03 13.27
C ILE A 178 -4.27 -19.53 13.00
N LYS A 179 -3.36 -19.94 12.10
CA LYS A 179 -3.06 -21.36 11.85
C LYS A 179 -2.66 -22.10 13.13
N ALA A 180 -1.83 -21.48 13.97
CA ALA A 180 -1.38 -22.04 15.23
C ALA A 180 -2.51 -22.31 16.24
N THR A 181 -3.63 -21.59 16.12
CA THR A 181 -4.83 -21.80 16.95
C THR A 181 -5.82 -22.81 16.36
N GLY A 182 -5.51 -23.43 15.22
CA GLY A 182 -6.41 -24.36 14.52
C GLY A 182 -7.57 -23.69 13.79
N HIS A 183 -7.60 -22.36 13.72
CA HIS A 183 -8.62 -21.62 12.98
C HIS A 183 -8.21 -21.37 11.52
N ASN A 184 -9.19 -21.24 10.63
CA ASN A 184 -8.99 -20.96 9.22
C ASN A 184 -9.69 -19.65 8.81
N ILE A 185 -9.22 -18.54 9.40
CA ILE A 185 -9.70 -17.20 9.03
C ILE A 185 -8.81 -16.70 7.89
N LYS A 186 -9.38 -16.64 6.69
CA LYS A 186 -8.76 -16.08 5.49
C LYS A 186 -9.02 -14.58 5.42
N ILE A 187 -7.99 -13.83 5.05
CA ILE A 187 -8.02 -12.37 4.88
C ILE A 187 -7.44 -12.02 3.50
N ASP A 188 -8.11 -11.14 2.75
CA ASP A 188 -7.75 -10.79 1.37
C ASP A 188 -6.43 -10.03 1.24
N LEU A 189 -6.13 -9.16 2.20
CA LEU A 189 -4.91 -8.37 2.23
C LEU A 189 -4.25 -8.48 3.61
N ARG A 190 -2.97 -8.83 3.63
CA ARG A 190 -2.11 -8.69 4.81
C ARG A 190 -0.90 -7.83 4.48
N ILE A 191 -0.57 -6.93 5.38
CA ILE A 191 0.59 -6.05 5.29
C ILE A 191 1.54 -6.48 6.39
N ILE A 192 2.74 -6.91 6.01
CA ILE A 192 3.78 -7.41 6.91
C ILE A 192 4.94 -6.42 6.87
N SER A 193 5.42 -6.00 8.05
CA SER A 193 6.63 -5.19 8.15
C SER A 193 7.85 -6.10 8.17
N CYS A 194 8.84 -5.87 7.30
CA CYS A 194 10.12 -6.59 7.30
C CYS A 194 11.20 -5.88 8.13
N LEU A 195 10.85 -4.85 8.89
CA LEU A 195 11.82 -4.08 9.67
C LEU A 195 12.41 -4.86 10.85
N ASP A 196 11.74 -5.92 11.30
CA ASP A 196 12.18 -6.72 12.44
C ASP A 196 12.61 -8.12 11.98
N ASN A 197 13.88 -8.47 12.22
CA ASN A 197 14.48 -9.80 11.98
C ASN A 197 13.88 -10.92 12.88
N GLU A 198 12.74 -10.69 13.52
CA GLU A 198 12.07 -11.72 14.29
C GLU A 198 11.47 -12.76 13.35
N LYS A 199 11.72 -14.05 13.64
CA LYS A 199 11.24 -15.24 12.88
C LYS A 199 9.73 -15.33 12.68
N MET A 200 8.95 -14.40 13.23
CA MET A 200 7.50 -14.35 13.11
C MET A 200 7.03 -12.89 13.17
N ALA A 201 7.22 -12.17 12.06
CA ALA A 201 6.78 -10.79 11.94
C ALA A 201 5.24 -10.73 12.07
N PRO A 202 4.69 -10.00 13.06
CA PRO A 202 3.24 -9.86 13.20
C PRO A 202 2.67 -9.12 11.98
N ASN A 203 1.44 -9.46 11.58
CA ASN A 203 0.75 -8.69 10.55
C ASN A 203 0.60 -7.25 11.03
N PHE A 204 1.20 -6.29 10.33
CA PHE A 204 1.09 -4.88 10.66
C PHE A 204 -0.33 -4.37 10.40
N ALA A 205 -0.89 -4.70 9.24
CA ALA A 205 -2.23 -4.31 8.82
C ALA A 205 -2.91 -5.45 8.04
N THR A 206 -4.24 -5.43 8.01
CA THR A 206 -5.09 -6.44 7.35
C THR A 206 -6.24 -5.71 6.69
N GLY A 207 -6.70 -6.20 5.53
CA GLY A 207 -7.80 -5.60 4.79
C GLY A 207 -8.62 -6.67 4.07
N GLU A 208 -9.89 -6.33 3.84
CA GLU A 208 -10.82 -7.12 3.03
C GLU A 208 -11.22 -6.26 1.83
N VAL A 209 -11.39 -6.89 0.67
CA VAL A 209 -11.81 -6.23 -0.55
C VAL A 209 -13.18 -6.76 -0.93
N ALA A 210 -14.07 -5.84 -1.31
CA ALA A 210 -15.38 -6.18 -1.79
C ALA A 210 -15.66 -5.41 -3.07
N LYS A 211 -16.13 -6.10 -4.11
CA LYS A 211 -16.64 -5.41 -5.32
C LYS A 211 -17.88 -4.58 -4.98
N ASP A 212 -18.81 -5.19 -4.24
CA ASP A 212 -20.06 -4.59 -3.80
C ASP A 212 -20.19 -4.66 -2.28
N ILE A 213 -20.68 -3.57 -1.67
CA ILE A 213 -20.85 -3.49 -0.22
C ILE A 213 -22.26 -3.95 0.14
N TRP A 214 -22.38 -5.22 0.53
CA TRP A 214 -23.58 -5.74 1.17
C TRP A 214 -23.42 -5.62 2.68
N ILE A 215 -24.47 -5.20 3.40
CA ILE A 215 -24.42 -5.02 4.87
C ILE A 215 -23.96 -6.30 5.57
N SER A 216 -24.49 -7.46 5.15
CA SER A 216 -24.11 -8.77 5.69
C SER A 216 -22.64 -9.12 5.42
N LYS A 217 -22.16 -8.90 4.18
CA LYS A 217 -20.73 -9.09 3.81
C LYS A 217 -19.84 -8.16 4.64
N PHE A 218 -20.18 -6.88 4.74
CA PHE A 218 -19.44 -5.90 5.53
C PHE A 218 -19.27 -6.34 7.00
N TYR A 219 -20.36 -6.78 7.66
CA TYR A 219 -20.26 -7.26 9.05
C TYR A 219 -19.42 -8.53 9.17
N LYS A 220 -19.53 -9.46 8.21
CA LYS A 220 -18.74 -10.70 8.18
C LYS A 220 -17.24 -10.39 8.05
N ASP A 221 -16.88 -9.53 7.10
CA ASP A 221 -15.50 -9.17 6.81
C ASP A 221 -14.89 -8.34 7.94
N LYS A 222 -15.67 -7.44 8.55
CA LYS A 222 -15.28 -6.73 9.77
C LYS A 222 -15.06 -7.68 10.94
N LEU A 223 -15.95 -8.66 11.13
CA LEU A 223 -15.81 -9.67 12.19
C LEU A 223 -14.54 -10.51 12.00
N LYS A 224 -14.24 -10.98 10.78
CA LYS A 224 -12.99 -11.68 10.47
C LYS A 224 -11.77 -10.85 10.89
N THR A 225 -11.76 -9.57 10.51
CA THR A 225 -10.66 -8.65 10.84
C THR A 225 -10.51 -8.48 12.35
N VAL A 226 -11.61 -8.29 13.08
CA VAL A 226 -11.60 -8.15 14.56
C VAL A 226 -11.09 -9.43 15.24
N LEU A 227 -11.57 -10.60 14.81
CA LEU A 227 -11.13 -11.89 15.36
C LEU A 227 -9.65 -12.14 15.09
N SER A 228 -9.19 -11.90 13.86
CA SER A 228 -7.78 -11.97 13.48
C SER A 228 -6.90 -11.10 14.40
N ARG A 229 -7.32 -9.85 14.64
CA ARG A 229 -6.60 -8.93 15.54
C ARG A 229 -6.62 -9.32 17.00
N LYS A 230 -7.72 -9.88 17.48
CA LYS A 230 -7.78 -10.45 18.82
C LYS A 230 -6.79 -11.60 18.98
N MET A 231 -6.64 -12.45 17.96
CA MET A 231 -5.67 -13.55 17.98
C MET A 231 -4.23 -13.03 17.97
N ASP A 232 -3.91 -12.02 17.15
CA ASP A 232 -2.59 -11.33 17.20
C ASP A 232 -2.28 -10.82 18.62
N LEU A 233 -3.26 -10.13 19.24
CA LEU A 233 -3.10 -9.55 20.58
C LEU A 233 -2.90 -10.62 21.65
N ASN A 234 -3.69 -11.69 21.62
CA ASN A 234 -3.56 -12.80 22.56
C ASN A 234 -2.16 -13.44 22.46
N GLN A 235 -1.66 -13.67 21.25
CA GLN A 235 -0.33 -14.21 21.05
C GLN A 235 0.77 -13.27 21.58
N PHE A 236 0.60 -11.96 21.35
CA PHE A 236 1.52 -10.95 21.87
C PHE A 236 1.56 -10.94 23.41
N ILE A 237 0.40 -11.02 24.06
CA ILE A 237 0.30 -11.09 25.54
C ILE A 237 1.00 -12.34 26.06
N VAL A 238 0.73 -13.52 25.48
CA VAL A 238 1.36 -14.78 25.88
C VAL A 238 2.88 -14.71 25.76
N ARG A 239 3.41 -14.18 24.64
CA ARG A 239 4.85 -14.00 24.43
C ARG A 239 5.50 -13.04 25.42
N LYS A 240 4.79 -11.98 25.82
CA LYS A 240 5.32 -11.04 26.82
C LYS A 240 5.37 -11.70 28.19
N LEU A 241 4.34 -12.44 28.57
CA LEU A 241 4.29 -13.15 29.85
C LEU A 241 5.37 -14.23 29.94
N SER A 242 5.60 -14.99 28.85
CA SER A 242 6.65 -16.02 28.80
C SER A 242 8.08 -15.48 28.84
N LYS A 243 8.29 -14.17 28.70
CA LYS A 243 9.60 -13.52 28.86
C LYS A 243 9.84 -13.02 30.29
N ILE A 244 8.79 -12.97 31.11
CA ILE A 244 8.83 -12.47 32.50
C ILE A 244 9.02 -13.62 33.50
N ILE A 245 8.53 -14.81 33.16
CA ILE A 245 8.68 -16.06 33.92
C ILE A 245 9.93 -16.78 33.42
#